data_AF-A0A073JS54-F1
#
_entry.id   AF-A0A073JS54-F1
#
_cell.length_a   1.000
_cell.length_b   1.000
_cell.length_c   1.000
_cell.angle_alpha   90.00
_cell.angle_beta   90.00
_cell.angle_gamma   90.00
#
_symmetry.space_group_name_H-M   'P 1'
#
loop_
_entity.id
_entity.type
_entity.pdbx_description
1 polymer ?
#
loop_
_entity_poly.entity_id
_entity_poly.type
_entity_poly.pdbx_seq_one_letter_code
_entity_poly.pdbx_strand_id
1 'polypeptide(L)'
;MINKAFKFRIYPNKEQAILINKTIGCSRFVFNHFLTKWNRTYKETGQGLTYGICSAELPAMKKELAWLKEVDSIAVQSSIRNLADAFDRFFEKQNDAPRFKSKRNKVQSYTTKHTNGNIVIIGNTIKLPKLGLVR
;
A
#
# COMPACT_ATOMS: atom_id res chain seq x y z
N MET A 1 -19.77 18.00 8.95
CA MET A 1 -18.42 17.80 9.55
C MET A 1 -17.37 18.35 8.60
N ILE A 2 -16.42 19.15 9.09
CA ILE A 2 -15.32 19.68 8.27
C ILE A 2 -14.16 18.68 8.34
N ASN A 3 -13.78 18.12 7.19
CA ASN A 3 -12.59 17.28 7.09
C ASN A 3 -11.32 18.15 7.12
N LYS A 4 -10.33 17.78 7.93
CA LYS A 4 -9.03 18.45 8.00
C LYS A 4 -7.96 17.54 7.43
N ALA A 5 -7.06 18.09 6.62
CA ALA A 5 -5.89 17.41 6.10
C ALA A 5 -4.63 18.19 6.47
N PHE A 6 -3.57 17.48 6.81
CA PHE A 6 -2.28 18.06 7.14
C PHE A 6 -1.19 17.46 6.26
N LYS A 7 -0.24 18.31 5.83
CA LYS A 7 0.89 17.90 5.00
C LYS A 7 2.18 18.36 5.67
N PHE A 8 3.07 17.41 5.92
CA PHE A 8 4.35 17.65 6.58
C PHE A 8 5.50 17.21 5.68
N ARG A 9 6.63 17.90 5.78
CA ARG A 9 7.91 17.41 5.26
C ARG A 9 8.61 16.67 6.40
N ILE A 10 9.00 15.44 6.14
CA ILE A 10 9.76 14.61 7.09
C ILE A 10 11.25 14.58 6.73
N TYR A 11 12.08 14.33 7.73
CA TYR A 11 13.54 14.23 7.65
C TYR A 11 13.98 12.88 8.24
N PRO A 12 13.85 11.78 7.47
CA PRO A 12 14.22 10.46 7.94
C PRO A 12 15.74 10.33 8.08
N ASN A 13 16.18 9.58 9.09
CA ASN A 13 17.55 9.10 9.16
C ASN A 13 17.81 8.00 8.10
N LYS A 14 19.06 7.51 8.01
CA LYS A 14 19.46 6.53 7.00
C LYS A 14 18.63 5.23 7.06
N GLU A 15 18.39 4.70 8.25
CA GLU A 15 17.63 3.45 8.46
C GLU A 15 16.15 3.64 8.10
N GLN A 16 15.57 4.77 8.51
CA GLN A 16 14.20 5.15 8.17
C GLN A 16 14.02 5.33 6.65
N ALA A 17 14.97 5.98 5.98
CA ALA A 17 14.95 6.13 4.53
C ALA A 17 15.00 4.77 3.81
N ILE A 18 15.83 3.83 4.30
CA ILE A 18 15.87 2.45 3.79
C ILE A 18 14.50 1.78 3.98
N LEU A 19 13.90 1.88 5.17
CA LEU A 19 12.62 1.25 5.47
C LEU A 19 11.46 1.84 4.65
N ILE A 20 11.44 3.17 4.44
CA ILE A 20 10.48 3.84 3.53
C ILE A 20 10.60 3.23 2.14
N ASN A 21 11.82 3.14 1.60
CA ASN A 21 12.05 2.59 0.26
C ASN A 21 11.65 1.11 0.15
N LYS A 22 11.96 0.30 1.18
CA LYS A 22 11.47 -1.09 1.27
C LYS A 22 9.95 -1.15 1.28
N THR A 23 9.28 -0.29 2.06
CA THR A 23 7.82 -0.26 2.19
C THR A 23 7.14 0.12 0.87
N ILE A 24 7.68 1.12 0.16
CA ILE A 24 7.26 1.49 -1.19
C ILE A 24 7.45 0.31 -2.15
N GLY A 25 8.62 -0.33 -2.13
CA GLY A 25 8.94 -1.48 -2.97
C GLY A 25 7.98 -2.64 -2.76
N CYS A 26 7.70 -2.99 -1.51
CA CYS A 26 6.76 -4.05 -1.14
C CYS A 26 5.34 -3.71 -1.58
N SER A 27 4.89 -2.48 -1.34
CA SER A 27 3.56 -2.02 -1.75
C SER A 27 3.39 -2.08 -3.28
N ARG A 28 4.43 -1.70 -4.04
CA ARG A 28 4.43 -1.81 -5.50
C ARG A 28 4.39 -3.27 -5.96
N PHE A 29 5.22 -4.13 -5.36
CA PHE A 29 5.26 -5.55 -5.71
C PHE A 29 3.89 -6.20 -5.50
N VAL A 30 3.30 -6.01 -4.32
CA VAL A 30 2.01 -6.63 -3.97
C VAL A 30 0.90 -6.12 -4.88
N PHE A 31 0.84 -4.82 -5.14
CA PHE A 31 -0.11 -4.26 -6.11
C PHE A 31 0.03 -4.92 -7.49
N ASN A 32 1.25 -4.99 -8.02
CA ASN A 32 1.49 -5.54 -9.36
C ASN A 32 1.22 -7.06 -9.42
N HIS A 33 1.58 -7.79 -8.37
CA HIS A 33 1.30 -9.23 -8.26
C HIS A 33 -0.21 -9.50 -8.34
N PHE A 34 -1.00 -8.79 -7.54
CA PHE A 34 -2.45 -8.96 -7.56
C PHE A 34 -3.11 -8.38 -8.81
N LEU A 35 -2.55 -7.34 -9.44
CA LEU A 35 -3.02 -6.86 -10.74
C LEU A 35 -2.87 -7.95 -11.81
N THR A 36 -1.72 -8.64 -11.88
CA THR A 36 -1.52 -9.78 -12.77
C THR A 36 -2.57 -10.86 -12.52
N LYS A 37 -2.74 -11.24 -11.24
CA LYS A 37 -3.71 -12.27 -10.86
C LYS A 37 -5.13 -11.89 -11.26
N TRP A 38 -5.53 -10.66 -10.97
CA TRP A 38 -6.86 -10.13 -11.28
C TRP A 38 -7.14 -10.15 -12.77
N ASN A 39 -6.21 -9.65 -13.58
CA ASN A 39 -6.35 -9.64 -15.04
C ASN A 39 -6.44 -11.07 -15.61
N ARG A 40 -5.66 -12.01 -15.06
CA ARG A 40 -5.74 -13.42 -15.47
C ARG A 40 -7.09 -14.02 -15.13
N THR A 41 -7.54 -13.89 -13.87
CA THR A 41 -8.84 -14.42 -13.44
C THR A 41 -9.98 -13.83 -14.25
N TYR A 42 -9.98 -12.51 -14.47
CA TYR A 42 -11.01 -11.86 -15.28
C TYR A 42 -11.04 -12.38 -16.73
N LYS A 43 -9.87 -12.61 -17.34
CA LYS A 43 -9.77 -13.19 -18.69
C LYS A 43 -10.31 -14.63 -18.75
N GLU A 44 -10.09 -15.42 -17.70
CA GLU A 44 -10.48 -16.84 -17.66
C GLU A 44 -11.96 -17.05 -17.31
N THR A 45 -12.49 -16.26 -16.38
CA THR A 45 -13.83 -16.49 -15.79
C THR A 45 -14.85 -15.39 -16.11
N GLY A 46 -14.40 -14.25 -16.65
CA GLY A 46 -15.21 -13.04 -16.79
C GLY A 46 -15.52 -12.35 -15.46
N GLN A 47 -15.02 -12.87 -14.33
CA GLN A 47 -15.28 -12.34 -12.99
C GLN A 47 -14.00 -11.73 -12.39
N GLY A 48 -14.16 -10.56 -11.77
CA GLY A 48 -13.08 -9.90 -11.05
C GLY A 48 -12.75 -10.58 -9.71
N LEU A 49 -11.63 -10.20 -9.11
CA LEU A 49 -11.34 -10.55 -7.72
C LEU A 49 -11.99 -9.53 -6.77
N THR A 50 -11.82 -9.75 -5.47
CA THR A 50 -12.19 -8.76 -4.44
C THR A 50 -11.01 -8.53 -3.51
N TYR A 51 -11.04 -7.42 -2.77
CA TYR A 51 -10.07 -7.18 -1.69
C TYR A 51 -10.00 -8.37 -0.71
N GLY A 52 -11.15 -8.97 -0.37
CA GLY A 52 -11.23 -10.09 0.56
C GLY A 52 -10.41 -11.29 0.07
N ILE A 53 -10.62 -11.70 -1.19
CA ILE A 53 -9.89 -12.81 -1.81
C ILE A 53 -8.40 -12.52 -1.85
N CYS A 54 -7.99 -11.37 -2.37
CA CYS A 54 -6.57 -11.03 -2.49
C CYS A 54 -5.87 -10.90 -1.12
N SER A 55 -6.54 -10.29 -0.14
CA SER A 55 -5.97 -10.08 1.19
C SER A 55 -5.83 -11.38 1.99
N ALA A 56 -6.69 -12.37 1.75
CA ALA A 56 -6.62 -13.69 2.38
C ALA A 56 -5.37 -14.49 1.96
N GLU A 57 -4.76 -14.15 0.82
CA GLU A 57 -3.53 -14.79 0.33
C GLU A 57 -2.25 -14.17 0.91
N LEU A 58 -2.33 -12.95 1.44
CA LEU A 58 -1.16 -12.26 2.01
C LEU A 58 -0.44 -13.05 3.12
N PRO A 59 -1.12 -13.75 4.05
CA PRO A 59 -0.44 -14.54 5.07
C PRO A 59 0.46 -15.63 4.48
N ALA A 60 0.00 -16.36 3.46
CA ALA A 60 0.79 -17.38 2.77
C ALA A 60 1.98 -16.75 2.04
N MET A 61 1.72 -15.67 1.29
CA MET A 61 2.75 -14.93 0.58
C MET A 61 3.85 -14.38 1.53
N LYS A 62 3.48 -13.93 2.73
CA LYS A 62 4.44 -13.49 3.76
C LYS A 62 5.24 -14.63 4.39
N LYS A 63 4.76 -15.87 4.35
CA LYS A 63 5.54 -17.04 4.78
C LYS A 63 6.65 -17.34 3.77
N GLU A 64 6.33 -17.27 2.48
CA GLU A 64 7.28 -17.52 1.39
C GLU A 64 8.25 -16.34 1.17
N LEU A 65 7.73 -15.11 1.21
CA LEU A 65 8.47 -13.88 0.96
C LEU A 65 8.68 -13.14 2.29
N ALA A 66 9.69 -13.56 3.05
CA ALA A 66 9.97 -13.05 4.39
C ALA A 66 10.14 -11.51 4.43
N TRP A 67 10.68 -10.90 3.36
CA TRP A 67 10.88 -9.46 3.26
C TRP A 67 9.56 -8.65 3.30
N LEU A 68 8.41 -9.26 2.99
CA LEU A 68 7.09 -8.62 3.18
C LEU A 68 6.69 -8.45 4.65
N LYS A 69 7.37 -9.12 5.58
CA LYS A 69 7.16 -8.98 7.04
C LYS A 69 8.00 -7.85 7.64
N GLU A 70 9.04 -7.40 6.95
CA GLU A 70 9.92 -6.32 7.42
C GLU A 70 9.20 -4.97 7.47
N VAL A 71 8.25 -4.76 6.55
CA VAL A 71 7.58 -3.47 6.33
C VAL A 71 6.25 -3.37 7.09
N ASP A 72 5.66 -2.18 7.09
CA ASP A 72 4.33 -1.95 7.64
C ASP A 72 3.28 -2.84 6.94
N SER A 73 2.62 -3.70 7.73
CA SER A 73 1.60 -4.62 7.24
C SER A 73 0.38 -3.86 6.69
N ILE A 74 0.07 -2.69 7.24
CA ILE A 74 -1.02 -1.84 6.80
C ILE A 74 -0.73 -1.25 5.41
N ALA A 75 0.54 -0.92 5.14
CA ALA A 75 0.95 -0.45 3.82
C ALA A 75 0.75 -1.51 2.74
N VAL A 76 1.16 -2.75 3.03
CA VAL A 76 0.95 -3.89 2.14
C VAL A 76 -0.54 -4.15 1.89
N GLN A 77 -1.38 -4.18 2.94
CA GLN A 77 -2.82 -4.37 2.78
C GLN A 77 -3.50 -3.20 2.04
N SER A 78 -3.06 -1.97 2.30
CA SER A 78 -3.59 -0.78 1.62
C SER A 78 -3.27 -0.81 0.12
N SER A 79 -2.15 -1.41 -0.29
CA SER A 79 -1.84 -1.59 -1.71
C SER A 79 -2.87 -2.46 -2.44
N ILE A 80 -3.35 -3.54 -1.81
CA ILE A 80 -4.42 -4.39 -2.37
C ILE A 80 -5.75 -3.63 -2.37
N ARG A 81 -6.04 -2.90 -1.30
CA ARG A 81 -7.28 -2.11 -1.22
C ARG A 81 -7.36 -1.05 -2.31
N ASN A 82 -6.24 -0.38 -2.59
CA ASN A 82 -6.16 0.60 -3.67
C ASN A 82 -6.33 -0.06 -5.05
N LEU A 83 -5.90 -1.31 -5.22
CA LEU A 83 -6.15 -2.06 -6.45
C LEU A 83 -7.63 -2.40 -6.61
N ALA A 84 -8.27 -2.90 -5.55
CA ALA A 84 -9.69 -3.22 -5.56
C ALA A 84 -10.54 -1.97 -5.86
N ASP A 85 -10.31 -0.86 -5.15
CA ASP A 85 -10.98 0.43 -5.40
C ASP A 85 -10.76 0.93 -6.85
N ALA A 86 -9.57 0.72 -7.42
CA ALA A 86 -9.31 1.09 -8.80
C ALA A 86 -10.12 0.26 -9.80
N PHE A 87 -10.32 -1.03 -9.55
CA PHE A 87 -11.19 -1.87 -10.36
C PHE A 87 -12.68 -1.52 -10.16
N ASP A 88 -13.12 -1.28 -8.92
CA ASP A 88 -14.50 -0.87 -8.62
C ASP A 88 -14.86 0.38 -9.42
N ARG A 89 -14.01 1.42 -9.37
CA ARG A 89 -14.19 2.66 -10.16
C ARG A 89 -14.13 2.43 -11.67
N PHE A 90 -13.32 1.49 -12.13
CA PHE A 90 -13.27 1.13 -13.55
C PHE A 90 -14.59 0.51 -14.02
N PHE A 91 -15.16 -0.41 -13.23
CA PHE A 91 -16.46 -1.03 -13.54
C PHE A 91 -17.62 -0.04 -13.43
N GLU A 92 -17.52 0.94 -12.53
CA GLU A 92 -18.44 2.09 -12.44
C GLU A 92 -18.23 3.13 -13.57
N LYS A 93 -17.29 2.90 -14.49
CA LYS A 93 -16.94 3.79 -15.61
C LYS A 93 -16.47 5.19 -15.17
N GLN A 94 -15.92 5.31 -13.97
CA GLN A 94 -15.39 6.56 -13.44
C GLN A 94 -13.93 6.81 -13.83
N ASN A 95 -13.17 5.74 -14.07
CA ASN A 95 -11.74 5.79 -14.41
C ASN A 95 -11.36 4.67 -15.39
N ASP A 96 -10.18 4.78 -15.97
CA ASP A 96 -9.56 3.69 -16.76
C ASP A 96 -9.12 2.52 -15.88
N ALA A 97 -8.90 1.37 -16.53
CA ALA A 97 -8.41 0.16 -15.88
C ALA A 97 -7.08 0.40 -15.15
N PRO A 98 -6.86 -0.24 -13.98
CA PRO A 98 -5.61 -0.11 -13.24
C PRO A 98 -4.41 -0.61 -14.05
N ARG A 99 -3.29 0.13 -13.93
CA ARG A 99 -2.04 -0.17 -14.63
C ARG A 99 -0.94 -0.57 -13.66
N PHE A 100 0.04 -1.32 -14.17
CA PHE A 100 1.24 -1.69 -13.40
C PHE A 100 1.95 -0.46 -12.85
N LYS A 101 2.27 -0.50 -11.55
CA LYS A 101 3.10 0.52 -10.91
C LYS A 101 4.57 0.32 -11.30
N SER A 102 5.20 1.39 -11.77
CA SER A 102 6.61 1.39 -12.18
C SER A 102 7.53 1.95 -11.09
N LYS A 103 8.74 1.39 -10.97
CA LYS A 103 9.83 1.94 -10.15
C LYS A 103 10.36 3.27 -10.69
N ARG A 104 10.20 3.51 -11.99
CA ARG A 104 10.66 4.74 -12.66
C ARG A 104 9.67 5.91 -12.50
N ASN A 105 8.51 5.69 -11.88
CA ASN A 105 7.59 6.79 -11.61
C ASN A 105 8.26 7.78 -10.63
N LYS A 106 8.28 9.07 -11.02
CA LYS A 106 8.86 10.17 -10.23
C LYS A 106 8.19 10.30 -8.87
N VAL A 107 6.92 9.93 -8.76
CA VAL A 107 6.15 9.91 -7.51
C VAL A 107 6.06 8.48 -7.01
N GLN A 108 6.71 8.20 -5.89
CA GLN A 108 6.61 6.94 -5.16
C GLN A 108 5.96 7.21 -3.80
N SER A 109 5.03 6.35 -3.40
CA SER A 109 4.32 6.49 -2.13
C SER A 109 3.84 5.15 -1.60
N TYR A 110 3.55 5.12 -0.31
CA TYR A 110 2.76 4.08 0.34
C TYR A 110 1.72 4.73 1.24
N THR A 111 0.64 4.01 1.53
CA THR A 111 -0.44 4.49 2.39
C THR A 111 -0.48 3.63 3.64
N THR A 112 -0.38 4.24 4.81
CA THR A 112 -0.68 3.59 6.09
C THR A 112 -1.93 4.20 6.70
N LYS A 113 -2.43 3.61 7.79
CA LYS A 113 -3.66 4.04 8.46
C LYS A 113 -3.42 4.23 9.94
N HIS A 114 -4.08 5.23 10.50
CA HIS A 114 -4.15 5.40 11.94
C HIS A 114 -4.97 4.25 12.54
N THR A 115 -4.34 3.46 13.39
CA THR A 115 -4.95 2.38 14.17
C THR A 115 -4.32 2.38 15.55
N ASN A 116 -5.14 2.38 16.61
CA ASN A 116 -4.69 2.22 18.00
C ASN A 116 -3.55 3.20 18.40
N GLY A 117 -3.61 4.47 17.97
CA GLY A 117 -2.61 5.48 18.34
C GLY A 117 -1.22 5.26 17.73
N ASN A 118 -1.12 4.54 16.61
CA ASN A 118 0.14 4.28 15.92
C ASN A 118 0.70 5.49 15.13
N ILE A 119 -0.13 6.51 14.85
CA ILE A 119 0.24 7.75 14.18
C ILE A 119 -0.08 8.93 15.10
N VAL A 120 0.95 9.59 15.61
CA VAL A 120 0.80 10.68 16.60
C VAL A 120 1.86 11.74 16.33
N ILE A 121 1.48 13.01 16.44
CA ILE A 121 2.41 14.15 16.41
C ILE A 121 2.90 14.38 17.85
N ILE A 122 4.22 14.35 18.05
CA ILE A 122 4.88 14.54 19.34
C ILE A 122 5.91 15.66 19.17
N GLY A 123 5.57 16.86 19.64
CA GLY A 123 6.37 18.06 19.43
C GLY A 123 6.61 18.31 17.94
N ASN A 124 7.88 18.34 17.54
CA ASN A 124 8.30 18.52 16.16
C ASN A 124 8.64 17.19 15.45
N THR A 125 7.99 16.10 15.86
CA THR A 125 8.16 14.77 15.26
C THR A 125 6.81 14.09 15.04
N ILE A 126 6.76 13.14 14.13
CA ILE A 126 5.62 12.26 13.88
C ILE A 126 6.02 10.81 14.13
N LYS A 127 5.26 10.11 14.99
CA LYS A 127 5.34 8.66 15.15
C LYS A 127 4.63 7.99 13.97
N LEU A 128 5.32 7.06 13.31
CA LEU A 128 4.77 6.29 12.19
C LEU A 128 4.95 4.77 12.42
N PRO A 129 4.03 3.92 11.92
CA PRO A 129 4.13 2.47 12.04
C PRO A 129 5.44 1.93 11.47
N LYS A 130 6.14 1.07 12.22
CA LYS A 130 7.47 0.49 11.94
C LYS A 130 8.63 1.49 11.81
N LEU A 131 8.35 2.73 11.43
CA LEU A 131 9.35 3.76 11.16
C LEU A 131 9.78 4.53 12.43
N GLY A 132 8.95 4.50 13.48
CA GLY A 132 9.24 5.18 14.74
C GLY A 132 8.99 6.69 14.66
N LEU A 133 9.72 7.47 15.46
CA LEU A 133 9.65 8.94 15.45
C LEU A 133 10.47 9.50 14.29
N VAL A 134 9.85 10.31 13.45
CA VAL A 134 10.48 10.99 12.33
C VAL A 134 10.33 12.49 12.52
N ARG A 135 11.41 13.25 12.35
CA ARG A 135 11.39 14.72 12.41
C ARG A 135 10.70 15.31 11.19
#